data_AF-A0A7J3DKD6-F1
#
_entry.id   AF-A0A7J3DKD6-F1
#
_cell.length_a   1.000
_cell.length_b   1.000
_cell.length_c   1.000
_cell.angle_alpha   90.00
_cell.angle_beta   90.00
_cell.angle_gamma   90.00
#
_symmetry.space_group_name_H-M   'P 1'
#
loop_
_entity.id
_entity.type
_entity.pdbx_description
1 polymer ?
#
loop_
_entity_poly.entity_id
_entity_poly.type
_entity_poly.pdbx_seq_one_letter_code
_entity_poly.pdbx_strand_id
1 'polypeptide(L)'
;MREKMPPQNEIKEVIEWCEKRKLETKRIVLIEKNIFREKFGWAFRFPFIEIDRPLEVASKFNLVYDSTTKTLWHFLNGSWRKIEPDFEIKKG
;
A
#
# COMPACT_ATOMS: atom_id res chain seq x y z
N MET A 1 4.81 6.49 -20.68
CA MET A 1 4.53 5.10 -20.25
C MET A 1 3.25 5.15 -19.42
N ARG A 2 2.25 4.30 -19.69
CA ARG A 2 1.12 4.16 -18.76
C ARG A 2 1.66 3.49 -17.50
N GLU A 3 1.51 4.12 -16.34
CA GLU A 3 1.77 3.44 -15.05
C GLU A 3 0.87 2.21 -15.03
N LYS A 4 1.45 1.01 -15.07
CA LYS A 4 0.68 -0.23 -14.87
C LYS A 4 0.19 -0.18 -13.42
N MET A 5 -1.12 -0.11 -13.23
CA MET A 5 -1.70 -0.19 -11.90
C MET A 5 -1.43 -1.59 -11.33
N PRO A 6 -1.32 -1.74 -9.99
CA PRO A 6 -1.00 -3.03 -9.40
C PRO A 6 -2.07 -4.09 -9.69
N PRO A 7 -1.70 -5.36 -9.92
CA PRO A 7 -2.65 -6.45 -9.96
C PRO A 7 -3.40 -6.61 -8.63
N GLN A 8 -4.69 -6.98 -8.69
CA GLN A 8 -5.54 -7.09 -7.50
C GLN A 8 -5.02 -8.09 -6.46
N ASN A 9 -4.46 -9.22 -6.90
CA ASN A 9 -3.89 -10.23 -6.02
C ASN A 9 -2.66 -9.72 -5.25
N GLU A 10 -1.83 -8.88 -5.87
CA GLU A 10 -0.67 -8.29 -5.20
C GLU A 10 -1.08 -7.29 -4.14
N ILE A 11 -2.06 -6.42 -4.43
CA ILE A 11 -2.64 -5.49 -3.45
C ILE A 11 -3.19 -6.26 -2.26
N LYS A 12 -3.97 -7.31 -2.52
CA LYS A 12 -4.57 -8.15 -1.48
C LYS A 12 -3.51 -8.76 -0.56
N GLU A 13 -2.41 -9.27 -1.12
CA GLU A 13 -1.33 -9.85 -0.33
C GLU A 13 -0.67 -8.80 0.61
N VAL A 14 -0.46 -7.57 0.13
CA VAL A 14 0.08 -6.49 0.96
C VAL A 14 -0.90 -6.15 2.11
N ILE A 15 -2.20 -6.06 1.82
CA ILE A 15 -3.24 -5.78 2.83
C ILE A 15 -3.28 -6.89 3.89
N GLU A 16 -3.33 -8.15 3.47
CA GLU A 16 -3.38 -9.30 4.38
C GLU A 16 -2.16 -9.33 5.31
N TRP A 17 -0.97 -9.01 4.78
CA TRP A 17 0.22 -8.88 5.60
C TRP A 17 0.10 -7.73 6.61
N CYS A 18 -0.39 -6.56 6.21
CA CYS A 18 -0.57 -5.43 7.13
C CYS A 18 -1.55 -5.75 8.27
N GLU A 19 -2.68 -6.39 7.96
CA GLU A 19 -3.67 -6.82 8.95
C GLU A 19 -3.04 -7.79 9.96
N LYS A 20 -2.29 -8.78 9.48
CA LYS A 20 -1.57 -9.72 10.34
C LYS A 20 -0.58 -9.01 11.26
N ARG A 21 0.24 -8.10 10.72
CA ARG A 21 1.22 -7.33 11.51
C ARG A 21 0.56 -6.45 12.57
N LYS A 22 -0.59 -5.85 12.27
CA LYS A 22 -1.35 -5.06 13.24
C LYS A 22 -1.86 -5.93 14.40
N LEU A 23 -2.43 -7.10 14.09
CA LEU A 23 -2.91 -8.05 15.10
C LEU A 23 -1.79 -8.57 16.01
N GLU A 24 -0.62 -8.87 15.43
CA GLU A 24 0.54 -9.38 16.18
C GLU A 24 1.14 -8.32 17.12
N THR A 25 1.26 -7.08 16.65
CA THR A 25 1.97 -6.03 17.39
C THR A 25 1.08 -5.26 18.36
N LYS A 26 -0.24 -5.22 18.13
CA LYS A 26 -1.22 -4.44 18.90
C LYS A 26 -0.86 -2.95 19.04
N ARG A 27 -0.05 -2.42 18.12
CA ARG A 27 0.33 -1.00 18.10
C ARG A 27 -0.73 -0.18 17.37
N ILE A 28 -0.91 1.06 17.80
CA ILE A 28 -1.81 2.01 17.12
C ILE A 28 -1.23 2.40 15.76
N VAL A 29 0.08 2.64 15.70
CA VAL A 29 0.81 2.95 14.46
C VAL A 29 2.02 2.04 14.36
N LEU A 30 2.30 1.54 13.16
CA LEU A 30 3.44 0.66 12.88
C LEU A 30 4.15 1.11 11.61
N ILE A 31 5.48 1.12 11.61
CA ILE A 31 6.29 1.42 10.43
C ILE A 31 7.26 0.27 10.25
N GLU A 32 7.19 -0.38 9.10
CA GLU A 32 7.95 -1.58 8.80
C GLU A 32 8.62 -1.48 7.45
N LYS A 33 9.74 -2.20 7.29
CA LYS A 33 10.38 -2.33 5.97
C LYS A 33 9.40 -2.98 5.01
N ASN A 34 9.29 -2.43 3.80
CA ASN A 34 8.44 -3.01 2.77
C ASN A 34 9.08 -4.30 2.25
N ILE A 35 8.59 -5.46 2.69
CA ILE A 35 9.08 -6.77 2.26
C ILE A 35 8.72 -7.11 0.80
N PHE A 36 7.81 -6.34 0.20
CA PHE A 36 7.30 -6.59 -1.14
C PHE A 36 8.09 -5.88 -2.24
N ARG A 37 9.10 -5.07 -1.90
CA ARG A 37 9.85 -4.25 -2.86
C ARG A 37 10.44 -5.05 -4.02
N GLU A 38 11.05 -6.18 -3.70
CA GLU A 38 11.67 -7.06 -4.68
C GLU A 38 10.68 -8.05 -5.30
N LYS A 39 9.46 -8.14 -4.73
CA LYS A 39 8.42 -9.08 -5.18
C LYS A 39 7.47 -8.44 -6.19
N PHE A 40 7.07 -7.19 -5.95
CA PHE A 40 6.10 -6.47 -6.77
C PHE A 40 6.72 -5.22 -7.38
N GLY A 41 6.72 -5.12 -8.71
CA GLY A 41 7.38 -4.03 -9.41
C GLY A 41 6.86 -2.64 -9.03
N TRP A 42 5.57 -2.51 -8.72
CA TRP A 42 4.97 -1.25 -8.26
C TRP A 42 5.36 -0.89 -6.82
N ALA A 43 5.70 -1.89 -6.00
CA ALA A 43 6.05 -1.70 -4.60
C ALA A 43 7.53 -1.28 -4.42
N PHE A 44 8.39 -1.52 -5.41
CA PHE A 44 9.83 -1.29 -5.36
C PHE A 44 10.22 0.11 -4.87
N ARG A 45 9.49 1.13 -5.33
CA ARG A 45 9.76 2.55 -5.01
C ARG A 45 9.47 2.94 -3.56
N PHE A 46 8.76 2.09 -2.81
CA PHE A 46 8.35 2.39 -1.44
C PHE A 46 9.21 1.61 -0.44
N PRO A 47 10.13 2.27 0.29
CA PRO A 47 11.07 1.59 1.18
C PRO A 47 10.38 1.02 2.43
N PHE A 48 9.31 1.66 2.90
CA PHE A 48 8.55 1.25 4.09
C PHE A 48 7.04 1.21 3.83
N ILE A 49 6.35 0.48 4.72
CA ILE A 49 4.89 0.50 4.86
C ILE A 49 4.57 1.09 6.23
N GLU A 50 3.75 2.13 6.26
CA GLU A 50 3.24 2.78 7.45
C GLU A 50 1.78 2.36 7.67
N ILE A 51 1.51 1.61 8.74
CA ILE A 51 0.19 1.10 9.09
C ILE A 51 -0.45 2.07 10.10
N ASP A 52 -1.64 2.56 9.75
CA ASP A 52 -2.49 3.52 10.48
C ASP A 52 -1.81 4.83 10.86
N ARG A 53 -0.69 5.15 10.21
CA ARG A 53 -0.07 6.46 10.33
C ARG A 53 -0.97 7.49 9.63
N PRO A 54 -1.37 8.60 10.29
CA PRO A 54 -2.19 9.61 9.63
C PRO A 54 -1.49 10.18 8.40
N LEU A 55 -2.24 10.36 7.31
CA LEU A 55 -1.72 10.80 6.01
C LEU A 55 -1.06 12.19 6.07
N GLU A 56 -1.42 13.02 7.05
CA GLU A 56 -0.86 14.35 7.30
C GLU A 56 0.60 14.28 7.77
N VAL A 57 1.00 13.20 8.43
CA VAL A 57 2.33 13.01 9.05
C VAL A 57 3.09 11.80 8.50
N ALA A 58 2.48 11.05 7.59
CA ALA A 58 3.10 9.94 6.89
C ALA A 58 4.15 10.41 5.89
N SER A 59 5.16 9.58 5.64
CA SER A 59 6.17 9.90 4.63
C SER A 59 5.57 9.82 3.23
N LYS A 60 5.79 10.86 2.42
CA LYS A 60 5.41 10.89 1.00
C LYS A 60 6.15 9.85 0.14
N PHE A 61 7.19 9.21 0.68
CA PHE A 61 7.97 8.19 -0.01
C PHE A 61 7.52 6.76 0.30
N ASN A 62 6.61 6.56 1.25
CA ASN A 62 6.20 5.25 1.74
C ASN A 62 4.79 4.86 1.27
N LEU A 63 4.47 3.58 1.42
CA LEU A 63 3.08 3.12 1.38
C LEU A 63 2.44 3.40 2.73
N VAL A 64 1.17 3.77 2.71
CA VAL A 64 0.37 3.89 3.93
C VAL A 64 -0.79 2.91 3.85
N TYR A 65 -0.97 2.10 4.88
CA TYR A 65 -2.13 1.23 5.03
C TYR A 65 -3.07 1.78 6.09
N ASP A 66 -4.34 2.01 5.75
CA ASP A 66 -5.41 2.33 6.69
C ASP A 66 -6.25 1.06 6.92
N SER A 67 -6.19 0.53 8.14
CA SER A 67 -6.92 -0.68 8.53
C SER A 67 -8.42 -0.46 8.73
N THR A 68 -8.85 0.78 8.96
CA THR A 68 -10.27 1.13 9.14
C THR A 68 -11.03 0.95 7.83
N THR A 69 -10.43 1.42 6.73
CA THR A 69 -11.00 1.32 5.39
C THR A 69 -10.37 0.22 4.55
N LYS A 70 -9.42 -0.53 5.12
CA LYS A 70 -8.63 -1.58 4.45
C LYS A 70 -8.04 -1.09 3.12
N THR A 71 -7.47 0.11 3.14
CA THR A 71 -7.03 0.83 1.94
C THR A 71 -5.54 1.08 1.98
N LEU A 72 -4.86 0.82 0.86
CA LEU A 72 -3.48 1.26 0.64
C LEU A 72 -3.47 2.61 -0.06
N TRP A 73 -2.60 3.48 0.40
CA TRP A 73 -2.40 4.82 -0.10
C TRP A 73 -0.95 5.01 -0.52
N HIS A 74 -0.75 5.85 -1.53
CA HIS A 74 0.56 6.38 -1.88
C HIS A 74 0.44 7.86 -2.22
N PHE A 75 1.53 8.59 -2.02
CA PHE A 75 1.60 9.98 -2.43
C PHE A 75 2.05 10.06 -3.89
N LEU A 76 1.28 10.75 -4.73
CA LEU A 76 1.61 10.99 -6.13
C LEU A 76 1.08 12.36 -6.56
N ASN A 77 1.93 13.14 -7.24
CA ASN A 77 1.59 14.44 -7.83
C ASN A 77 0.93 15.41 -6.84
N GLY A 78 1.46 15.50 -5.61
CA GLY A 78 0.98 16.44 -4.60
C GLY A 78 -0.24 15.99 -3.79
N SER A 79 -0.77 14.79 -4.06
CA SER A 79 -1.96 14.25 -3.39
C SER A 79 -1.75 12.81 -2.93
N TRP A 80 -2.43 12.40 -1.87
CA TRP A 80 -2.63 11.00 -1.53
C TRP A 80 -3.63 10.35 -2.48
N ARG A 81 -3.28 9.18 -3.01
CA ARG A 81 -4.13 8.39 -3.91
C ARG A 81 -4.26 6.98 -3.37
N LYS A 82 -5.46 6.42 -3.52
CA LYS A 82 -5.70 5.01 -3.25
C LYS A 82 -4.97 4.17 -4.28
N ILE A 83 -4.40 3.07 -3.83
CA ILE A 83 -3.91 2.02 -4.71
C ILE A 83 -5.10 1.14 -5.06
N GLU A 84 -5.53 1.24 -6.31
CA GLU A 84 -6.62 0.46 -6.88
C GLU A 84 -6.06 -0.54 -7.89
N PRO A 85 -6.73 -1.70 -8.07
CA PRO A 85 -6.32 -2.67 -9.08
C PRO A 85 -6.49 -2.11 -10.49
N ASP A 86 -5.65 -2.58 -11.42
CA ASP A 86 -5.87 -2.30 -12.84
C ASP A 86 -7.25 -2.86 -13.25
N PHE A 87 -8.11 -2.01 -13.85
CA PHE A 87 -9.36 -2.48 -14.40
C PHE A 87 -9.04 -3.28 -15.66
N GLU A 88 -9.00 -4.61 -15.56
CA GLU A 88 -9.12 -5.45 -16.74
C GLU A 88 -10.49 -5.18 -17.37
N ILE A 89 -10.52 -4.36 -18.43
CA ILE A 89 -11.64 -4.35 -19.35
C ILE A 89 -11.66 -5.77 -19.93
N LYS A 90 -12.53 -6.63 -19.40
CA LYS A 90 -12.89 -7.90 -20.04
C LYS A 90 -13.34 -7.55 -21.45
N LYS A 91 -12.47 -7.77 -22.43
CA LYS A 91 -12.89 -7.81 -23.83
C LYS A 91 -13.79 -9.03 -23.93
N GLY A 92 -15.10 -8.79 -23.94
CA GLY A 92 -16.09 -9.76 -24.37
C GLY A 92 -15.97 -10.05 -25.86
#